data_AF-A0A2T7EKG9-F1
#
_entry.id   AF-A0A2T7EKG9-F1
#
_cell.length_a   1.000
_cell.length_b   1.000
_cell.length_c   1.000
_cell.angle_alpha   90.00
_cell.angle_beta   90.00
_cell.angle_gamma   90.00
#
_symmetry.space_group_name_H-M   'P 1'
#
loop_
_entity.id
_entity.type
_entity.pdbx_description
1 polymer ?
#
loop_
_entity_poly.entity_id
_entity_poly.type
_entity_poly.pdbx_seq_one_letter_code
_entity_poly.pdbx_strand_id
1 'polypeptide(L)'
;MTSQWCCKSQHTLGAVNSRHYVLGWSFSMNRSAPKIDTTKLPKLPPKGQKPQSKLLEIILPIATATSIIVMGAIIILLLRRRLRYAELKEDWETEFGPHRFSYKDLYHATEGFQNKNLLGAGGFGKVYKGVLSSSKLDVAVKRVSHESRQGMKEFIAEVVSIGRIRHRNLVQLLGYCRRKGELLLVYDYMSNGSLDKYLYCEENNPTLNWAQRFWIIKGIALGLLCLHEKWEKVVIHHDIKASNVLLDSEMNGRLGDFGLARLYHHGTDLQTTHVVGTMGYLAPELVSTGKASPLTDVFAFGTFLLEVTCGKRPVNNNTDYNQEVLVDWVLEHWRKGSLTETVDTRLLGDYNVNEAFLVLKLGLLCSHPFTNVRPNMQKVMQYLDYDLPSLS
;
A
#
# COMPACT_ATOMS: atom_id res chain seq x y z
N MET A 1 63.96 51.71 75.14
CA MET A 1 63.35 50.37 75.17
C MET A 1 63.50 49.70 73.82
N THR A 2 63.83 48.42 73.78
CA THR A 2 63.88 47.63 72.53
C THR A 2 63.15 46.30 72.72
N SER A 3 62.47 45.83 71.67
CA SER A 3 61.74 44.56 71.67
C SER A 3 62.04 43.76 70.39
N GLN A 4 62.03 42.43 70.50
CA GLN A 4 62.12 41.51 69.37
C GLN A 4 61.00 40.46 69.46
N TRP A 5 60.45 40.13 68.29
CA TRP A 5 59.38 39.15 68.12
C TRP A 5 59.76 38.14 67.05
N CYS A 6 59.50 36.86 67.29
CA CYS A 6 59.68 35.80 66.30
C CYS A 6 58.32 35.18 65.98
N CYS A 7 57.83 35.43 64.76
CA CYS A 7 56.54 34.95 64.27
C CYS A 7 56.73 34.01 63.08
N LYS A 8 55.88 32.98 62.98
CA LYS A 8 55.74 32.16 61.77
C LYS A 8 54.30 32.21 61.28
N SER A 9 54.14 32.46 59.98
CA SER A 9 52.87 32.29 59.29
C SER A 9 52.81 30.90 58.66
N GLN A 10 51.65 30.26 58.75
CA GLN A 10 51.39 29.02 58.04
C GLN A 10 50.29 29.27 57.00
N HIS A 11 50.67 29.24 55.73
CA HIS A 11 49.75 29.42 54.60
C HIS A 11 49.23 28.07 54.11
N THR A 12 47.97 28.04 53.69
CA THR A 12 47.35 26.87 53.06
C THR A 12 47.10 27.21 51.60
N LEU A 13 47.79 26.53 50.68
CA LEU A 13 47.52 26.68 49.26
C LEU A 13 46.05 26.28 49.00
N GLY A 14 45.21 27.23 48.58
CA GLY A 14 43.80 27.01 48.26
C GLY A 14 42.75 27.41 49.30
N ALA A 15 43.11 28.01 50.45
CA ALA A 15 42.13 28.55 51.39
C ALA A 15 42.55 29.92 51.96
N VAL A 16 41.61 30.87 52.00
CA VAL A 16 41.82 32.30 52.38
C VAL A 16 42.21 32.51 53.86
N ASN A 17 42.29 31.45 54.67
CA ASN A 17 42.64 31.57 56.09
C ASN A 17 44.14 31.35 56.34
N SER A 18 44.85 32.42 56.71
CA SER A 18 46.19 32.34 57.32
C SER A 18 46.07 32.28 58.84
N ARG A 19 46.86 31.41 59.47
CA ARG A 19 47.05 31.40 60.93
C ARG A 19 48.45 31.92 61.23
N HIS A 20 48.54 32.92 62.10
CA HIS A 20 49.79 33.53 62.53
C HIS A 20 50.07 33.11 63.97
N TYR A 21 51.27 32.57 64.23
CA TYR A 21 51.69 32.15 65.56
C TYR A 21 52.91 32.97 65.98
N VAL A 22 52.85 33.54 67.19
CA VAL A 22 54.01 34.13 67.86
C VAL A 22 54.71 33.01 68.61
N LEU A 23 55.93 32.66 68.19
CA LEU A 23 56.67 31.53 68.75
C LEU A 23 57.60 31.93 69.91
N GLY A 24 57.95 33.22 70.01
CA GLY A 24 58.74 33.76 71.12
C GLY A 24 58.86 35.28 71.04
N TRP A 25 59.13 35.92 72.19
CA TRP A 25 59.31 37.37 72.31
C TRP A 25 60.37 37.70 73.38
N SER A 26 61.11 38.79 73.19
CA SER A 26 62.07 39.32 74.17
C SER A 26 61.98 40.83 74.28
N PHE A 27 62.18 41.36 75.50
CA PHE A 27 62.02 42.78 75.81
C PHE A 27 63.06 43.27 76.82
N SER A 28 63.52 44.51 76.67
CA SER A 28 64.43 45.17 77.61
C SER A 28 64.23 46.69 77.65
N MET A 29 64.24 47.27 78.85
CA MET A 29 64.03 48.72 79.04
C MET A 29 65.31 49.54 78.88
N ASN A 30 66.44 49.08 79.43
CA ASN A 30 67.65 49.90 79.59
C ASN A 30 68.87 49.41 78.76
N ARG A 31 68.77 48.28 78.04
CA ARG A 31 69.80 47.74 77.10
C ARG A 31 69.13 47.11 75.87
N SER A 32 69.89 46.76 74.83
CA SER A 32 69.38 46.03 73.66
C SER A 32 68.80 44.67 74.06
N ALA A 33 67.61 44.33 73.56
CA ALA A 33 66.94 43.06 73.88
C ALA A 33 67.79 41.84 73.44
N PRO A 34 67.86 40.76 74.25
CA PRO A 34 68.58 39.55 73.89
C PRO A 34 68.02 38.92 72.60
N LYS A 35 68.92 38.47 71.71
CA LYS A 35 68.52 37.74 70.49
C LYS A 35 67.79 36.45 70.87
N ILE A 36 66.63 36.23 70.26
CA ILE A 36 65.85 35.01 70.44
C ILE A 36 66.59 33.84 69.78
N ASP A 37 66.88 32.79 70.55
CA ASP A 37 67.46 31.54 70.05
C ASP A 37 66.38 30.73 69.31
N THR A 38 66.49 30.70 67.98
CA THR A 38 65.50 30.07 67.11
C THR A 38 65.52 28.53 67.17
N THR A 39 66.56 27.92 67.76
CA THR A 39 66.68 26.46 67.87
C THR A 39 65.83 25.87 69.00
N LYS A 40 65.46 26.69 69.99
CA LYS A 40 64.65 26.29 71.15
C LYS A 40 63.16 26.61 71.00
N LEU A 41 62.73 27.13 69.84
CA LEU A 41 61.32 27.47 69.61
C LEU A 41 60.46 26.22 69.42
N PRO A 42 59.22 26.21 69.95
CA PRO A 42 58.30 25.07 69.79
C PRO A 42 57.90 24.88 68.32
N LYS A 43 57.70 23.62 67.92
CA LYS A 43 57.16 23.28 66.60
C LYS A 43 55.67 23.67 66.52
N LEU A 44 55.23 24.12 65.35
CA LEU A 44 53.82 24.46 65.10
C LEU A 44 52.92 23.23 65.28
N PRO A 45 51.67 23.40 65.75
CA PRO A 45 50.74 22.29 65.92
C PRO A 45 50.41 21.61 64.58
N PRO A 46 50.22 20.27 64.54
CA PRO A 46 49.86 19.55 63.33
C PRO A 46 48.51 20.03 62.77
N LYS A 47 48.40 20.07 61.44
CA LYS A 47 47.19 20.48 60.73
C LYS A 47 46.13 19.38 60.84
N GLY A 48 45.10 19.57 61.67
CA GLY A 48 43.98 18.62 61.76
C GLY A 48 43.27 18.45 60.41
N GLN A 49 43.04 17.22 59.98
CA GLN A 49 42.27 16.92 58.76
C GLN A 49 40.81 17.38 58.95
N LYS A 50 40.24 18.08 57.97
CA LYS A 50 38.81 18.43 57.98
C LYS A 50 37.97 17.15 57.85
N PRO A 51 36.83 17.02 58.55
CA PRO A 51 35.93 15.90 58.33
C PRO A 51 35.42 15.95 56.88
N GLN A 52 35.67 14.89 56.10
CA GLN A 52 35.04 14.71 54.80
C GLN A 52 33.53 14.61 55.01
N SER A 53 32.74 15.32 54.20
CA SER A 53 31.29 15.37 54.35
C SER A 53 30.67 14.01 54.04
N LYS A 54 30.23 13.27 55.08
CA LYS A 54 29.49 11.99 54.95
C LYS A 54 28.25 12.06 54.06
N LEU A 55 27.74 13.28 53.83
CA LEU A 55 26.64 13.54 52.90
C LEU A 55 26.99 13.10 51.46
N LEU A 56 28.24 13.30 51.03
CA LEU A 56 28.68 12.99 49.67
C LEU A 56 28.83 11.48 49.46
N GLU A 57 29.20 10.73 50.51
CA GLU A 57 29.26 9.26 50.50
C GLU A 57 27.87 8.61 50.39
N ILE A 58 26.80 9.28 50.84
CA ILE A 58 25.42 8.77 50.77
C ILE A 58 24.72 9.20 49.48
N ILE A 59 24.90 10.45 49.05
CA ILE A 59 24.21 10.99 47.87
C ILE A 59 24.73 10.33 46.58
N LEU A 60 26.04 10.07 46.48
CA LEU A 60 26.66 9.51 45.28
C LEU A 60 26.12 8.11 44.88
N PRO A 61 25.99 7.12 45.78
CA PRO A 61 25.41 5.82 45.44
C PRO A 61 23.91 5.90 45.11
N ILE A 62 23.14 6.80 45.74
CA ILE A 62 21.71 6.98 45.44
C ILE A 62 21.52 7.62 44.05
N ALA A 63 22.32 8.64 43.74
CA ALA A 63 22.27 9.30 42.43
C ALA A 63 22.70 8.37 41.30
N THR A 64 23.69 7.50 41.53
CA THR A 64 24.13 6.52 40.53
C THR A 64 23.08 5.41 40.32
N ALA A 65 22.50 4.88 41.40
CA ALA A 65 21.44 3.86 41.32
C ALA A 65 20.19 4.38 40.58
N THR A 66 19.73 5.60 40.91
CA THR A 66 18.58 6.22 40.23
C THR A 66 18.86 6.48 38.75
N SER A 67 20.06 6.95 38.40
CA SER A 67 20.47 7.14 37.00
C SER A 67 20.44 5.83 36.19
N ILE A 68 20.90 4.71 36.77
CA ILE A 68 20.88 3.40 36.11
C ILE A 68 19.44 2.94 35.87
N ILE A 69 18.55 3.11 36.86
CA ILE A 69 17.14 2.71 36.74
C ILE A 69 16.44 3.51 35.65
N VAL A 70 16.63 4.83 35.62
CA VAL A 70 16.05 5.71 34.59
C VAL A 70 16.56 5.32 33.20
N MET A 71 17.87 5.08 33.07
CA MET A 71 18.47 4.65 31.81
C MET A 71 17.93 3.30 31.34
N GLY A 72 17.79 2.34 32.25
CA GLY A 72 17.16 1.04 31.99
C GLY A 72 15.69 1.18 31.54
N ALA A 73 14.91 2.04 32.21
CA ALA A 73 13.52 2.32 31.84
C ALA A 73 13.41 2.98 30.46
N ILE A 74 14.30 3.93 30.14
CA ILE A 74 14.39 4.55 28.81
C ILE A 74 14.74 3.50 27.76
N ILE A 75 15.75 2.65 28.00
CA ILE A 75 16.13 1.56 27.09
C ILE A 75 14.94 0.61 26.88
N ILE A 76 14.25 0.20 27.95
CA ILE A 76 13.07 -0.67 27.85
C ILE A 76 11.94 0.03 27.08
N LEU A 77 11.70 1.32 27.30
CA LEU A 77 10.70 2.09 26.55
C LEU A 77 11.08 2.20 25.08
N LEU A 78 12.35 2.44 24.77
CA LEU A 78 12.87 2.50 23.40
C LEU A 78 12.81 1.13 22.73
N LEU A 79 13.15 0.04 23.42
CA LEU A 79 13.05 -1.33 22.93
C LEU A 79 11.59 -1.74 22.73
N ARG A 80 10.69 -1.44 23.68
CA ARG A 80 9.24 -1.67 23.54
C ARG A 80 8.67 -0.84 22.39
N ARG A 81 9.12 0.41 22.22
CA ARG A 81 8.74 1.25 21.08
C ARG A 81 9.23 0.61 19.78
N ARG A 82 10.51 0.23 19.71
CA ARG A 82 11.15 -0.39 18.55
C ARG A 82 10.50 -1.73 18.18
N LEU A 83 10.18 -2.58 19.15
CA LEU A 83 9.44 -3.85 18.96
C LEU A 83 7.97 -3.60 18.59
N ARG A 84 7.32 -2.59 19.17
CA ARG A 84 5.95 -2.20 18.82
C ARG A 84 5.85 -1.63 17.39
N TYR A 85 6.93 -1.03 16.89
CA TYR A 85 7.10 -0.58 15.51
C TYR A 85 8.00 -1.52 14.71
N ALA A 86 8.28 -2.74 15.19
CA ALA A 86 9.07 -3.69 14.43
C ALA A 86 8.18 -4.18 13.28
N GLU A 87 8.58 -3.79 12.08
CA GLU A 87 7.89 -4.11 10.85
C GLU A 87 8.28 -5.53 10.45
N LEU A 88 7.27 -6.39 10.28
CA LEU A 88 7.44 -7.73 9.71
C LEU A 88 7.84 -7.56 8.26
N LYS A 89 9.10 -7.89 7.95
CA LYS A 89 9.65 -7.99 6.59
C LYS A 89 9.59 -9.46 6.21
N GLU A 90 8.63 -9.84 5.36
CA GLU A 90 8.52 -11.20 4.83
C GLU A 90 9.32 -11.32 3.53
N ASP A 91 9.76 -12.54 3.19
CA ASP A 91 10.70 -12.76 2.08
C ASP A 91 10.21 -12.24 0.72
N TRP A 92 8.88 -12.22 0.49
CA TRP A 92 8.25 -11.64 -0.71
C TRP A 92 8.46 -10.12 -0.85
N GLU A 93 8.69 -9.39 0.25
CA GLU A 93 8.94 -7.95 0.22
C GLU A 93 10.30 -7.61 -0.38
N THR A 94 11.25 -8.55 -0.33
CA THR A 94 12.60 -8.41 -0.91
C THR A 94 12.56 -8.39 -2.43
N GLU A 95 11.58 -9.07 -3.03
CA GLU A 95 11.36 -9.11 -4.48
C GLU A 95 10.68 -7.83 -5.01
N PHE A 96 10.01 -7.03 -4.17
CA PHE A 96 9.14 -5.94 -4.62
C PHE A 96 9.73 -4.52 -4.55
N GLY A 97 10.92 -4.36 -3.94
CA GLY A 97 11.60 -3.08 -3.91
C GLY A 97 10.83 -1.95 -3.19
N PRO A 98 11.19 -0.67 -3.40
CA PRO A 98 10.93 0.45 -2.47
C PRO A 98 9.50 1.01 -2.43
N HIS A 99 8.50 0.35 -3.03
CA HIS A 99 7.12 0.87 -3.16
C HIS A 99 6.26 0.70 -1.89
N ARG A 100 6.88 0.64 -0.71
CA ARG A 100 6.17 0.53 0.56
C ARG A 100 5.83 1.92 1.08
N PHE A 101 4.54 2.19 1.27
CA PHE A 101 4.05 3.40 1.91
C PHE A 101 3.97 3.24 3.42
N SER A 102 4.26 4.31 4.16
CA SER A 102 3.99 4.33 5.59
C SER A 102 2.49 4.51 5.83
N TYR A 103 1.95 3.82 6.83
CA TYR A 103 0.53 4.00 7.22
C TYR A 103 0.21 5.46 7.55
N LYS A 104 1.18 6.17 8.16
CA LYS A 104 1.02 7.58 8.54
C LYS A 104 0.77 8.44 7.31
N ASP A 105 1.51 8.22 6.22
CA ASP A 105 1.36 8.99 4.99
C ASP A 105 0.00 8.73 4.34
N LEU A 106 -0.43 7.47 4.29
CA LEU A 106 -1.74 7.10 3.73
C LEU A 106 -2.91 7.59 4.60
N TYR A 107 -2.75 7.56 5.93
CA TYR A 107 -3.73 8.12 6.86
C TYR A 107 -3.88 9.62 6.64
N HIS A 108 -2.78 10.38 6.51
CA HIS A 108 -2.87 11.81 6.20
C HIS A 108 -3.41 12.07 4.80
N ALA A 109 -2.97 11.30 3.80
CA ALA A 109 -3.42 11.45 2.41
C ALA A 109 -4.94 11.26 2.27
N THR A 110 -5.53 10.33 3.04
CA THR A 110 -6.98 10.03 3.04
C THR A 110 -7.76 10.81 4.10
N GLU A 111 -7.12 11.74 4.80
CA GLU A 111 -7.68 12.50 5.93
C GLU A 111 -8.23 11.62 7.07
N GLY A 112 -7.61 10.46 7.28
CA GLY A 112 -7.99 9.48 8.29
C GLY A 112 -9.06 8.49 7.82
N PHE A 113 -9.10 8.19 6.52
CA PHE A 113 -10.10 7.28 5.92
C PHE A 113 -11.54 7.74 6.18
N GLN A 114 -11.78 9.05 6.10
CA GLN A 114 -13.12 9.62 6.29
C GLN A 114 -14.08 9.17 5.19
N ASN A 115 -15.36 9.00 5.54
CA ASN A 115 -16.40 8.59 4.60
C ASN A 115 -16.58 9.57 3.42
N LYS A 116 -16.28 10.85 3.59
CA LYS A 116 -16.30 11.83 2.49
C LYS A 116 -15.34 11.50 1.34
N ASN A 117 -14.28 10.74 1.65
CA ASN A 117 -13.27 10.30 0.69
C ASN A 117 -13.54 8.87 0.21
N LEU A 118 -14.64 8.23 0.62
CA LEU A 118 -14.97 6.86 0.21
C LEU A 118 -15.39 6.85 -1.27
N LEU A 119 -14.65 6.12 -2.09
CA LEU A 119 -14.94 5.92 -3.51
C LEU A 119 -15.85 4.70 -3.74
N GLY A 120 -15.71 3.68 -2.89
CA GLY A 120 -16.50 2.46 -2.99
C GLY A 120 -16.22 1.49 -1.84
N ALA A 121 -17.15 0.57 -1.61
CA ALA A 121 -17.03 -0.49 -0.63
C ALA A 121 -17.60 -1.80 -1.21
N GLY A 122 -16.92 -2.92 -0.99
CA GLY A 122 -17.33 -4.22 -1.48
C GLY A 122 -16.65 -5.38 -0.73
N GLY A 123 -16.76 -6.60 -1.27
CA GLY A 123 -16.18 -7.80 -0.66
C GLY A 123 -14.68 -7.73 -0.43
N PHE A 124 -13.97 -6.96 -1.26
CA PHE A 124 -12.52 -6.75 -1.19
C PHE A 124 -12.09 -5.60 -0.26
N GLY A 125 -13.02 -5.00 0.48
CA GLY A 125 -12.77 -3.92 1.42
C GLY A 125 -13.29 -2.56 0.93
N LYS A 126 -12.66 -1.48 1.41
CA LYS A 126 -13.08 -0.09 1.17
C LYS A 126 -12.00 0.67 0.41
N VAL A 127 -12.39 1.48 -0.58
CA VAL A 127 -11.46 2.28 -1.38
C VAL A 127 -11.68 3.76 -1.08
N TYR A 128 -10.59 4.47 -0.78
CA TYR A 128 -10.62 5.88 -0.43
C TYR A 128 -9.80 6.71 -1.40
N LYS A 129 -10.28 7.91 -1.75
CA LYS A 129 -9.46 8.93 -2.41
C LYS A 129 -8.46 9.48 -1.40
N GLY A 130 -7.25 9.74 -1.84
CA GLY A 130 -6.27 10.49 -1.06
C GLY A 130 -5.32 11.31 -1.93
N VAL A 131 -4.58 12.20 -1.30
CA VAL A 131 -3.56 13.03 -1.96
C VAL A 131 -2.23 12.85 -1.25
N LEU A 132 -1.23 12.29 -1.94
CA LEU A 132 0.09 12.08 -1.36
C LEU A 132 0.78 13.43 -1.11
N SER A 133 1.16 13.70 0.15
CA SER A 133 1.67 15.02 0.55
C SER A 133 2.99 15.41 -0.13
N SER A 134 3.85 14.42 -0.43
CA SER A 134 5.17 14.63 -1.03
C SER A 134 5.13 14.97 -2.52
N SER A 135 4.24 14.33 -3.29
CA SER A 135 4.14 14.48 -4.74
C SER A 135 2.92 15.26 -5.21
N LYS A 136 1.95 15.54 -4.32
CA LYS A 136 0.62 16.08 -4.66
C LYS A 136 -0.17 15.20 -5.65
N LEU A 137 0.17 13.91 -5.70
CA LEU A 137 -0.49 12.94 -6.57
C LEU A 137 -1.81 12.47 -5.94
N ASP A 138 -2.89 12.52 -6.72
CA ASP A 138 -4.17 11.89 -6.39
C ASP A 138 -4.03 10.36 -6.49
N VAL A 139 -4.41 9.65 -5.42
CA VAL A 139 -4.32 8.19 -5.32
C VAL A 139 -5.63 7.58 -4.83
N ALA A 140 -5.86 6.32 -5.20
CA ALA A 140 -6.88 5.48 -4.61
C ALA A 140 -6.23 4.49 -3.62
N VAL A 141 -6.67 4.51 -2.36
CA VAL A 141 -6.18 3.65 -1.29
C VAL A 141 -7.23 2.60 -0.96
N LYS A 142 -7.01 1.36 -1.42
CA LYS A 142 -7.85 0.19 -1.12
C LYS A 142 -7.41 -0.40 0.21
N ARG A 143 -8.27 -0.29 1.23
CA ARG A 143 -8.13 -0.91 2.53
C ARG A 143 -8.83 -2.26 2.51
N VAL A 144 -8.02 -3.31 2.41
CA VAL A 144 -8.49 -4.70 2.33
C VAL A 144 -9.04 -5.11 3.69
N SER A 145 -10.18 -5.81 3.69
CA SER A 145 -10.77 -6.31 4.94
C SER A 145 -9.88 -7.37 5.57
N HIS A 146 -9.49 -7.15 6.83
CA HIS A 146 -8.60 -8.05 7.58
C HIS A 146 -9.35 -9.26 8.17
N GLU A 147 -10.68 -9.32 8.07
CA GLU A 147 -11.49 -10.28 8.83
C GLU A 147 -11.40 -11.74 8.34
N SER A 148 -10.58 -12.05 7.33
CA SER A 148 -10.44 -13.41 6.81
C SER A 148 -9.03 -13.76 6.34
N ARG A 149 -8.70 -15.06 6.35
CA ARG A 149 -7.53 -15.62 5.64
C ARG A 149 -7.56 -15.29 4.14
N GLN A 150 -8.73 -14.99 3.59
CA GLN A 150 -8.94 -14.68 2.19
C GLN A 150 -8.39 -13.29 1.83
N GLY A 151 -8.64 -12.26 2.66
CA GLY A 151 -8.13 -10.90 2.40
C GLY A 151 -6.59 -10.81 2.32
N MET A 152 -5.87 -11.61 3.12
CA MET A 152 -4.40 -11.68 3.00
C MET A 152 -3.96 -12.33 1.68
N LYS A 153 -4.65 -13.39 1.23
CA LYS A 153 -4.33 -14.04 -0.05
C LYS A 153 -4.56 -13.08 -1.21
N GLU A 154 -5.66 -12.35 -1.20
CA GLU A 154 -6.00 -11.36 -2.24
C GLU A 154 -5.00 -10.21 -2.25
N PHE A 155 -4.61 -9.70 -1.07
CA PHE A 155 -3.56 -8.69 -0.95
C PHE A 155 -2.24 -9.16 -1.58
N ILE A 156 -1.78 -10.37 -1.24
CA ILE A 156 -0.54 -10.92 -1.80
C ILE A 156 -0.69 -11.16 -3.31
N ALA A 157 -1.81 -11.73 -3.76
CA ALA A 157 -2.08 -11.98 -5.17
C ALA A 157 -2.01 -10.67 -5.98
N GLU A 158 -2.62 -9.61 -5.48
CA GLU A 158 -2.65 -8.31 -6.13
C GLU A 158 -1.25 -7.67 -6.18
N VAL A 159 -0.52 -7.65 -5.05
CA VAL A 159 0.87 -7.16 -5.03
C VAL A 159 1.74 -7.92 -6.03
N VAL A 160 1.71 -9.26 -6.00
CA VAL A 160 2.59 -10.11 -6.83
C VAL A 160 2.21 -10.05 -8.32
N SER A 161 0.93 -9.93 -8.65
CA SER A 161 0.44 -9.98 -10.04
C SER A 161 0.72 -8.68 -10.80
N ILE A 162 0.18 -7.56 -10.33
CA ILE A 162 0.19 -6.31 -11.08
C ILE A 162 1.36 -5.40 -10.68
N GLY A 163 1.98 -5.62 -9.52
CA GLY A 163 2.89 -4.63 -8.96
C GLY A 163 4.19 -4.39 -9.76
N ARG A 164 4.59 -5.30 -10.65
CA ARG A 164 5.72 -5.10 -11.58
C ARG A 164 5.27 -4.76 -13.01
N ILE A 165 3.98 -4.86 -13.30
CA ILE A 165 3.43 -4.64 -14.63
C ILE A 165 3.07 -3.16 -14.75
N ARG A 166 3.51 -2.54 -15.86
CA ARG A 166 3.11 -1.18 -16.24
C ARG A 166 2.50 -1.21 -17.62
N HIS A 167 1.21 -0.90 -17.71
CA HIS A 167 0.50 -0.88 -18.98
C HIS A 167 -0.60 0.17 -18.96
N ARG A 168 -0.79 0.89 -20.07
CA ARG A 168 -1.73 2.03 -20.16
C ARG A 168 -3.19 1.63 -19.92
N ASN A 169 -3.54 0.37 -20.16
CA ASN A 169 -4.89 -0.18 -19.99
C ASN A 169 -5.05 -1.05 -18.74
N LEU A 170 -4.10 -0.98 -17.80
CA LEU A 170 -4.22 -1.61 -16.48
C LEU A 170 -4.13 -0.52 -15.41
N VAL A 171 -4.86 -0.69 -14.31
CA VAL A 171 -4.80 0.24 -13.18
C VAL A 171 -3.45 0.05 -12.48
N GLN A 172 -2.62 1.09 -12.45
CA GLN A 172 -1.27 1.00 -11.93
C GLN A 172 -1.29 0.88 -10.41
N LEU A 173 -0.74 -0.20 -9.88
CA LEU A 173 -0.37 -0.29 -8.47
C LEU A 173 0.90 0.55 -8.26
N LEU A 174 0.78 1.58 -7.43
CA LEU A 174 1.87 2.48 -7.03
C LEU A 174 2.66 1.93 -5.85
N GLY A 175 2.00 1.13 -5.02
CA GLY A 175 2.63 0.50 -3.86
C GLY A 175 1.63 -0.05 -2.86
N TYR A 176 2.14 -0.42 -1.69
CA TYR A 176 1.34 -1.05 -0.65
C TYR A 176 1.77 -0.60 0.75
N CYS A 177 0.91 -0.81 1.74
CA CYS A 177 1.24 -0.69 3.15
C CYS A 177 0.70 -1.89 3.91
N ARG A 178 1.54 -2.50 4.72
CA ARG A 178 1.18 -3.59 5.62
C ARG A 178 1.61 -3.26 7.05
N ARG A 179 0.68 -3.25 8.00
CA ARG A 179 0.98 -2.98 9.42
C ARG A 179 -0.13 -3.49 10.35
N LYS A 180 0.19 -4.40 11.29
CA LYS A 180 -0.70 -4.77 12.43
C LYS A 180 -2.18 -4.92 12.05
N GLY A 181 -2.45 -5.73 11.03
CA GLY A 181 -3.79 -5.98 10.52
C GLY A 181 -4.31 -4.96 9.50
N GLU A 182 -3.57 -3.91 9.20
CA GLU A 182 -3.85 -3.03 8.07
C GLU A 182 -3.16 -3.56 6.81
N LEU A 183 -3.96 -3.79 5.78
CA LEU A 183 -3.55 -4.17 4.43
C LEU A 183 -4.07 -3.11 3.47
N LEU A 184 -3.18 -2.27 2.94
CA LEU A 184 -3.52 -1.15 2.07
C LEU A 184 -2.79 -1.29 0.74
N LEU A 185 -3.52 -1.10 -0.34
CA LEU A 185 -2.99 -1.03 -1.70
C LEU A 185 -3.21 0.37 -2.24
N VAL A 186 -2.22 0.92 -2.94
CA VAL A 186 -2.21 2.31 -3.43
C VAL A 186 -2.15 2.28 -4.95
N TYR A 187 -3.13 2.90 -5.59
CA TYR A 187 -3.26 2.97 -7.05
C TYR A 187 -3.32 4.40 -7.55
N ASP A 188 -3.12 4.58 -8.85
CA ASP A 188 -3.54 5.78 -9.56
C ASP A 188 -5.05 6.01 -9.34
N TYR A 189 -5.43 7.26 -9.10
CA TYR A 189 -6.84 7.64 -8.97
C TYR A 189 -7.53 7.69 -10.35
N MET A 190 -8.65 6.96 -10.48
CA MET A 190 -9.48 6.91 -11.68
C MET A 190 -10.67 7.85 -11.50
N SER A 191 -10.58 9.06 -12.07
CA SER A 191 -11.51 10.15 -11.77
C SER A 191 -12.94 9.92 -12.25
N ASN A 192 -13.12 9.09 -13.28
CA ASN A 192 -14.42 8.79 -13.86
C ASN A 192 -15.03 7.49 -13.30
N GLY A 193 -14.41 6.86 -12.30
CA GLY A 193 -14.97 5.67 -11.65
C GLY A 193 -15.03 4.45 -12.57
N SER A 194 -15.99 3.56 -12.35
CA SER A 194 -16.13 2.28 -13.05
C SER A 194 -17.07 2.37 -14.26
N LEU A 195 -16.82 1.54 -15.28
CA LEU A 195 -17.55 1.55 -16.55
C LEU A 195 -19.03 1.18 -16.41
N ASP A 196 -19.35 0.27 -15.49
CA ASP A 196 -20.72 -0.19 -15.22
C ASP A 196 -21.67 0.97 -14.87
N LYS A 197 -21.17 2.01 -14.20
CA LYS A 197 -21.95 3.23 -13.90
C LYS A 197 -22.46 3.95 -15.16
N TYR A 198 -21.72 3.88 -16.25
CA TYR A 198 -22.10 4.46 -17.54
C TYR A 198 -22.93 3.49 -18.39
N LEU A 199 -22.78 2.18 -18.17
CA LEU A 199 -23.59 1.17 -18.83
C LEU A 199 -24.97 1.01 -18.20
N TYR A 200 -25.16 1.28 -16.91
CA TYR A 200 -26.44 1.06 -16.22
C TYR A 200 -27.14 2.32 -15.74
N CYS A 201 -26.55 3.50 -15.98
CA CYS A 201 -27.12 4.81 -15.66
C CYS A 201 -27.57 4.96 -14.19
N GLU A 202 -26.84 4.36 -13.24
CA GLU A 202 -27.24 4.36 -11.82
C GLU A 202 -27.15 5.75 -11.15
N GLU A 203 -26.57 6.78 -11.80
CA GLU A 203 -26.25 8.07 -11.17
C GLU A 203 -26.38 9.31 -12.10
N ASN A 204 -27.35 9.35 -13.04
CA ASN A 204 -27.47 10.43 -14.06
C ASN A 204 -26.23 10.62 -14.96
N ASN A 205 -25.32 9.65 -15.00
CA ASN A 205 -24.15 9.71 -15.86
C ASN A 205 -24.55 9.67 -17.34
N PRO A 206 -23.88 10.45 -18.20
CA PRO A 206 -24.13 10.39 -19.64
C PRO A 206 -23.82 8.99 -20.16
N THR A 207 -24.67 8.48 -21.04
CA THR A 207 -24.40 7.21 -21.73
C THR A 207 -23.16 7.37 -22.61
N LEU A 208 -22.23 6.42 -22.56
CA LEU A 208 -21.08 6.41 -23.46
C LEU A 208 -21.55 6.22 -24.90
N ASN A 209 -21.03 7.05 -25.80
CA ASN A 209 -21.23 6.87 -27.23
C ASN A 209 -20.48 5.63 -27.73
N TRP A 210 -20.79 5.22 -28.95
CA TRP A 210 -20.21 4.01 -29.53
C TRP A 210 -18.68 4.06 -29.63
N ALA A 211 -18.12 5.19 -30.08
CA ALA A 211 -16.67 5.34 -30.26
C ALA A 211 -15.91 5.14 -28.93
N GLN A 212 -16.44 5.68 -27.82
CA GLN A 212 -15.89 5.48 -26.49
C GLN A 212 -15.96 4.02 -26.05
N ARG A 213 -17.11 3.36 -26.26
CA ARG A 213 -17.27 1.93 -25.93
C ARG A 213 -16.28 1.05 -26.68
N PHE A 214 -16.16 1.27 -27.99
CA PHE A 214 -15.25 0.52 -28.85
C PHE A 214 -13.78 0.77 -28.47
N TRP A 215 -13.42 2.01 -28.14
CA TRP A 215 -12.09 2.37 -27.65
C TRP A 215 -11.75 1.67 -26.33
N ILE A 216 -12.67 1.65 -25.38
CA ILE A 216 -12.51 0.94 -24.10
C ILE A 216 -12.34 -0.56 -24.33
N ILE A 217 -13.15 -1.18 -25.19
CA ILE A 217 -13.02 -2.59 -25.58
C ILE A 217 -11.61 -2.91 -26.08
N LYS A 218 -11.09 -2.11 -27.01
CA LYS A 218 -9.72 -2.27 -27.54
C LYS A 218 -8.68 -2.13 -26.44
N GLY A 219 -8.83 -1.13 -25.57
CA GLY A 219 -7.94 -0.92 -24.44
C GLY A 219 -7.87 -2.13 -23.52
N ILE A 220 -9.02 -2.67 -23.11
CA ILE A 220 -9.07 -3.85 -22.23
C ILE A 220 -8.50 -5.09 -22.93
N ALA A 221 -8.77 -5.27 -24.22
CA ALA A 221 -8.16 -6.35 -25.00
C ALA A 221 -6.62 -6.27 -25.04
N LEU A 222 -6.05 -5.06 -25.20
CA LEU A 222 -4.61 -4.82 -25.12
C LEU A 222 -4.04 -5.12 -23.73
N GLY A 223 -4.76 -4.72 -22.67
CA GLY A 223 -4.40 -5.05 -21.28
C GLY A 223 -4.33 -6.55 -21.05
N LEU A 224 -5.34 -7.29 -21.50
CA LEU A 224 -5.38 -8.76 -21.38
C LEU A 224 -4.32 -9.45 -22.23
N LEU A 225 -4.06 -8.96 -23.46
CA LEU A 225 -2.95 -9.45 -24.28
C LEU A 225 -1.61 -9.30 -23.54
N CYS A 226 -1.42 -8.18 -22.85
CA CYS A 226 -0.22 -7.96 -22.04
C CYS A 226 -0.09 -9.00 -20.92
N LEU A 227 -1.17 -9.22 -20.17
CA LEU A 227 -1.22 -10.17 -19.05
C LEU A 227 -1.01 -11.63 -19.48
N HIS A 228 -1.57 -12.03 -20.62
CA HIS A 228 -1.56 -13.42 -21.07
C HIS A 228 -0.32 -13.81 -21.86
N GLU A 229 0.21 -12.90 -22.68
CA GLU A 229 1.18 -13.26 -23.72
C GLU A 229 2.44 -12.38 -23.79
N LYS A 230 2.43 -11.14 -23.28
CA LYS A 230 3.56 -10.21 -23.43
C LYS A 230 4.38 -10.01 -22.17
N TRP A 231 3.85 -10.34 -21.00
CA TRP A 231 4.58 -10.26 -19.74
C TRP A 231 5.48 -11.49 -19.52
N GLU A 232 6.43 -11.42 -18.58
CA GLU A 232 7.34 -12.53 -18.24
C GLU A 232 6.60 -13.78 -17.71
N LYS A 233 5.49 -13.57 -17.03
CA LYS A 233 4.61 -14.61 -16.48
C LYS A 233 3.20 -14.44 -17.05
N VAL A 234 2.49 -15.55 -17.18
CA VAL A 234 1.08 -15.54 -17.56
C VAL A 234 0.27 -15.13 -16.33
N VAL A 235 -0.48 -14.04 -16.42
CA VAL A 235 -1.37 -13.58 -15.37
C VAL A 235 -2.82 -13.84 -15.78
N ILE A 236 -3.50 -14.73 -15.06
CA ILE A 236 -4.94 -14.95 -15.24
C ILE A 236 -5.68 -14.08 -14.23
N HIS A 237 -6.58 -13.22 -14.71
CA HIS A 237 -7.27 -12.19 -13.93
C HIS A 237 -8.43 -12.75 -13.10
N HIS A 238 -9.23 -13.67 -13.65
CA HIS A 238 -10.43 -14.29 -13.06
C HIS A 238 -11.66 -13.39 -12.81
N ASP A 239 -11.53 -12.07 -12.79
CA ASP A 239 -12.66 -11.17 -12.53
C ASP A 239 -12.80 -10.04 -13.55
N ILE A 240 -12.81 -10.38 -14.85
CA ILE A 240 -13.02 -9.41 -15.93
C ILE A 240 -14.52 -9.10 -16.03
N LYS A 241 -14.89 -7.84 -15.81
CA LYS A 241 -16.28 -7.33 -15.85
C LYS A 241 -16.28 -5.80 -15.91
N ALA A 242 -17.38 -5.18 -16.32
CA ALA A 242 -17.45 -3.71 -16.43
C ALA A 242 -17.19 -2.98 -15.10
N SER A 243 -17.60 -3.53 -13.95
CA SER A 243 -17.35 -2.90 -12.65
C SER A 243 -15.86 -2.86 -12.25
N ASN A 244 -15.04 -3.72 -12.85
CA ASN A 244 -13.58 -3.77 -12.64
C ASN A 244 -12.80 -3.01 -13.73
N VAL A 245 -13.50 -2.45 -14.73
CA VAL A 245 -12.90 -1.53 -15.70
C VAL A 245 -13.11 -0.11 -15.20
N LEU A 246 -12.03 0.55 -14.82
CA LEU A 246 -12.04 1.94 -14.36
C LEU A 246 -11.68 2.91 -15.49
N LEU A 247 -12.20 4.13 -15.40
CA LEU A 247 -12.02 5.18 -16.39
C LEU A 247 -11.14 6.30 -15.82
N ASP A 248 -10.05 6.60 -16.51
CA ASP A 248 -9.20 7.75 -16.19
C ASP A 248 -9.83 9.08 -16.64
N SER A 249 -9.15 10.20 -16.41
CA SER A 249 -9.63 11.55 -16.72
C SER A 249 -9.93 11.78 -18.21
N GLU A 250 -9.35 10.98 -19.09
CA GLU A 250 -9.52 11.05 -20.54
C GLU A 250 -10.55 10.02 -21.05
N MET A 251 -11.28 9.35 -20.15
CA MET A 251 -12.23 8.28 -20.45
C MET A 251 -11.58 7.03 -21.06
N ASN A 252 -10.27 6.81 -20.83
CA ASN A 252 -9.63 5.56 -21.23
C ASN A 252 -9.93 4.44 -20.22
N GLY A 253 -10.27 3.26 -20.73
CA GLY A 253 -10.51 2.06 -19.93
C GLY A 253 -9.23 1.41 -19.41
N ARG A 254 -9.22 1.13 -18.10
CA ARG A 254 -8.15 0.44 -17.39
C ARG A 254 -8.70 -0.70 -16.55
N LEU A 255 -8.20 -1.92 -16.79
CA LEU A 255 -8.58 -3.08 -16.01
C LEU A 255 -7.92 -3.03 -14.63
N GLY A 256 -8.73 -3.13 -13.59
CA GLY A 256 -8.30 -3.17 -12.19
C GLY A 256 -8.83 -4.40 -11.45
N ASP A 257 -8.58 -4.41 -10.14
CA ASP A 257 -8.96 -5.46 -9.18
C ASP A 257 -8.32 -6.84 -9.47
N PHE A 258 -7.04 -6.96 -9.10
CA PHE A 258 -6.26 -8.18 -9.29
C PHE A 258 -6.30 -9.10 -8.05
N GLY A 259 -7.26 -8.90 -7.15
CA GLY A 259 -7.36 -9.68 -5.90
C GLY A 259 -7.52 -11.19 -6.13
N LEU A 260 -8.14 -11.59 -7.24
CA LEU A 260 -8.34 -13.00 -7.60
C LEU A 260 -7.29 -13.52 -8.59
N ALA A 261 -6.36 -12.67 -9.03
CA ALA A 261 -5.41 -12.98 -10.09
C ALA A 261 -4.39 -14.05 -9.67
N ARG A 262 -3.86 -14.79 -10.65
CA ARG A 262 -2.84 -15.81 -10.44
C ARG A 262 -1.75 -15.75 -11.49
N LEU A 263 -0.51 -15.93 -11.07
CA LEU A 263 0.66 -15.96 -11.94
C LEU A 263 1.10 -17.40 -12.21
N TYR A 264 1.42 -17.67 -13.46
CA TYR A 264 1.96 -18.95 -13.93
C TYR A 264 3.21 -18.70 -14.76
N HIS A 265 4.12 -19.68 -14.76
CA HIS A 265 5.23 -19.67 -15.70
C HIS A 265 4.74 -20.12 -17.07
N HIS A 266 5.31 -19.55 -18.13
CA HIS A 266 5.02 -19.98 -19.49
C HIS A 266 5.34 -21.47 -19.65
N GLY A 267 4.39 -22.24 -20.21
CA GLY A 267 4.54 -23.67 -20.44
C GLY A 267 4.35 -24.58 -19.21
N THR A 268 3.93 -24.04 -18.06
CA THR A 268 3.56 -24.89 -16.90
C THR A 268 2.12 -25.39 -16.97
N ASP A 269 1.90 -26.63 -16.54
CA ASP A 269 0.55 -27.20 -16.45
C ASP A 269 -0.31 -26.46 -15.42
N LEU A 270 -1.49 -26.05 -15.87
CA LEU A 270 -2.46 -25.33 -15.08
C LEU A 270 -3.05 -26.26 -14.00
N GLN A 271 -2.80 -25.92 -12.74
CA GLN A 271 -3.30 -26.67 -11.59
C GLN A 271 -4.78 -26.34 -11.32
N THR A 272 -5.50 -27.31 -10.75
CA THR A 272 -6.87 -27.08 -10.28
C THR A 272 -6.87 -26.01 -9.19
N THR A 273 -7.71 -24.99 -9.37
CA THR A 273 -7.94 -23.89 -8.43
C THR A 273 -9.33 -23.99 -7.83
N HIS A 274 -9.55 -23.32 -6.70
CA HIS A 274 -10.90 -22.99 -6.27
C HIS A 274 -11.59 -22.17 -7.35
N VAL A 275 -12.87 -22.47 -7.59
CA VAL A 275 -13.73 -21.68 -8.47
C VAL A 275 -13.92 -20.31 -7.84
N VAL A 276 -13.47 -19.27 -8.54
CA VAL A 276 -13.55 -17.86 -8.13
C VAL A 276 -13.95 -17.02 -9.33
N GLY A 277 -14.58 -15.87 -9.09
CA GLY A 277 -15.04 -14.93 -10.12
C GLY A 277 -16.52 -14.59 -9.97
N THR A 278 -17.04 -13.80 -10.91
CA THR A 278 -18.40 -13.26 -10.86
C THR A 278 -19.37 -14.09 -11.72
N MET A 279 -20.52 -14.47 -11.15
CA MET A 279 -21.59 -15.17 -11.89
C MET A 279 -22.00 -14.39 -13.15
N GLY A 280 -22.20 -15.11 -14.25
CA GLY A 280 -22.39 -14.54 -15.58
C GLY A 280 -21.11 -14.45 -16.42
N TYR A 281 -19.94 -14.33 -15.79
CA TYR A 281 -18.64 -14.27 -16.47
C TYR A 281 -17.83 -15.56 -16.33
N LEU A 282 -18.28 -16.50 -15.49
CA LEU A 282 -17.57 -17.75 -15.24
C LEU A 282 -17.65 -18.69 -16.44
N ALA A 283 -16.49 -19.07 -16.96
CA ALA A 283 -16.39 -20.07 -18.01
C ALA A 283 -16.88 -21.45 -17.52
N PRO A 284 -17.60 -22.21 -18.36
CA PRO A 284 -18.22 -23.48 -17.94
C PRO A 284 -17.21 -24.54 -17.49
N GLU A 285 -16.03 -24.57 -18.10
CA GLU A 285 -14.96 -25.50 -17.72
C GLU A 285 -14.33 -25.15 -16.36
N LEU A 286 -14.31 -23.88 -15.97
CA LEU A 286 -13.83 -23.46 -14.66
C LEU A 286 -14.77 -23.96 -13.57
N VAL A 287 -16.08 -23.85 -13.80
CA VAL A 287 -17.11 -24.37 -12.88
C VAL A 287 -17.06 -25.89 -12.80
N SER A 288 -16.87 -26.56 -13.94
CA SER A 288 -16.93 -28.03 -14.02
C SER A 288 -15.66 -28.72 -13.51
N THR A 289 -14.48 -28.15 -13.79
CA THR A 289 -13.19 -28.82 -13.55
C THR A 289 -12.29 -28.09 -12.56
N GLY A 290 -12.61 -26.84 -12.20
CA GLY A 290 -11.73 -25.98 -11.41
C GLY A 290 -10.44 -25.58 -12.14
N LYS A 291 -10.27 -25.87 -13.43
CA LYS A 291 -9.08 -25.52 -14.19
C LYS A 291 -9.23 -24.12 -14.78
N ALA A 292 -8.44 -23.18 -14.28
CA ALA A 292 -8.32 -21.84 -14.85
C ALA A 292 -7.28 -21.83 -15.98
N SER A 293 -7.51 -21.02 -17.01
CA SER A 293 -6.58 -20.82 -18.13
C SER A 293 -6.72 -19.40 -18.69
N PRO A 294 -5.80 -18.89 -19.52
CA PRO A 294 -6.05 -17.65 -20.25
C PRO A 294 -7.40 -17.64 -21.00
N LEU A 295 -7.87 -18.81 -21.45
CA LEU A 295 -9.16 -18.95 -22.14
C LEU A 295 -10.38 -18.81 -21.22
N THR A 296 -10.23 -18.93 -19.90
CA THR A 296 -11.31 -18.59 -18.96
C THR A 296 -11.48 -17.08 -18.87
N ASP A 297 -10.38 -16.34 -18.91
CA ASP A 297 -10.41 -14.87 -19.02
C ASP A 297 -10.96 -14.42 -20.38
N VAL A 298 -10.64 -15.13 -21.47
CA VAL A 298 -11.24 -14.85 -22.79
C VAL A 298 -12.76 -15.01 -22.77
N PHE A 299 -13.29 -16.01 -22.07
CA PHE A 299 -14.74 -16.18 -21.90
C PHE A 299 -15.37 -14.99 -21.16
N ALA A 300 -14.77 -14.59 -20.03
CA ALA A 300 -15.21 -13.43 -19.27
C ALA A 300 -15.11 -12.14 -20.12
N PHE A 301 -14.05 -11.99 -20.91
CA PHE A 301 -13.90 -10.90 -21.87
C PHE A 301 -14.99 -10.94 -22.96
N GLY A 302 -15.35 -12.12 -23.49
CA GLY A 302 -16.46 -12.27 -24.43
C GLY A 302 -17.79 -11.80 -23.84
N THR A 303 -18.06 -12.15 -22.58
CA THR A 303 -19.23 -11.65 -21.84
C THR A 303 -19.16 -10.14 -21.67
N PHE A 304 -17.99 -9.59 -21.33
CA PHE A 304 -17.76 -8.14 -21.24
C PHE A 304 -18.00 -7.41 -22.58
N LEU A 305 -17.61 -7.99 -23.72
CA LEU A 305 -17.93 -7.41 -25.04
C LEU A 305 -19.43 -7.26 -25.25
N LEU A 306 -20.19 -8.30 -24.90
CA LEU A 306 -21.65 -8.29 -25.00
C LEU A 306 -22.27 -7.30 -24.02
N GLU A 307 -21.77 -7.27 -22.78
CA GLU A 307 -22.19 -6.34 -21.72
C GLU A 307 -22.07 -4.88 -22.17
N VAL A 308 -20.90 -4.49 -22.70
CA VAL A 308 -20.61 -3.13 -23.16
C VAL A 308 -21.46 -2.77 -24.39
N THR A 309 -21.66 -3.72 -25.32
CA THR A 309 -22.38 -3.46 -26.57
C THR A 309 -23.89 -3.38 -26.35
N CYS A 310 -24.44 -4.27 -25.53
CA CYS A 310 -25.86 -4.33 -25.24
C CYS A 310 -26.29 -3.37 -24.13
N GLY A 311 -25.34 -2.89 -23.31
CA GLY A 311 -25.64 -2.06 -22.13
C GLY A 311 -26.46 -2.79 -21.07
N LYS A 312 -26.37 -4.12 -21.01
CA LYS A 312 -27.14 -5.00 -20.12
C LYS A 312 -26.22 -5.79 -19.18
N ARG A 313 -26.71 -6.09 -17.98
CA ARG A 313 -26.00 -6.97 -17.02
C ARG A 313 -25.97 -8.41 -17.56
N PRO A 314 -24.87 -9.16 -17.41
CA PRO A 314 -24.80 -10.54 -17.91
C PRO A 314 -25.81 -11.50 -17.32
N VAL A 315 -26.21 -11.27 -16.07
CA VAL A 315 -27.29 -11.98 -15.40
C VAL A 315 -28.30 -10.93 -14.95
N ASN A 316 -29.50 -10.98 -15.50
CA ASN A 316 -30.60 -10.14 -15.07
C ASN A 316 -31.50 -10.92 -14.10
N ASN A 317 -31.66 -10.40 -12.88
CA ASN A 317 -32.50 -11.01 -11.85
C ASN A 317 -33.93 -10.43 -11.83
N ASN A 318 -34.38 -9.83 -12.94
CA ASN A 318 -35.74 -9.30 -12.98
C ASN A 318 -36.76 -10.41 -12.70
N THR A 319 -37.64 -10.11 -11.75
CA THR A 319 -38.50 -11.03 -10.99
C THR A 319 -39.71 -11.52 -11.78
N ASP A 320 -39.49 -12.16 -12.93
CA ASP A 320 -40.54 -12.96 -13.59
C ASP A 320 -39.89 -14.16 -14.32
N TYR A 321 -39.76 -15.24 -13.56
CA TYR A 321 -39.66 -16.64 -13.98
C TYR A 321 -38.58 -17.13 -14.96
N ASN A 322 -37.73 -16.30 -15.56
CA ASN A 322 -36.56 -16.76 -16.33
C ASN A 322 -35.34 -15.87 -16.07
N GLN A 323 -34.29 -16.43 -15.46
CA GLN A 323 -32.95 -15.81 -15.48
C GLN A 323 -32.43 -15.87 -16.91
N GLU A 324 -32.56 -14.77 -17.64
CA GLU A 324 -31.99 -14.63 -18.98
C GLU A 324 -30.49 -14.32 -18.86
N VAL A 325 -29.66 -15.22 -19.38
CA VAL A 325 -28.21 -15.04 -19.48
C VAL A 325 -27.91 -14.28 -20.77
N LEU A 326 -27.16 -13.19 -20.67
CA LEU A 326 -26.90 -12.28 -21.79
C LEU A 326 -26.30 -12.99 -23.01
N VAL A 327 -25.38 -13.93 -22.79
CA VAL A 327 -24.76 -14.73 -23.86
C VAL A 327 -25.81 -15.52 -24.63
N ASP A 328 -26.74 -16.18 -23.93
CA ASP A 328 -27.79 -16.99 -24.55
C ASP A 328 -28.80 -16.11 -25.32
N TRP A 329 -29.15 -14.96 -24.75
CA TRP A 329 -30.03 -13.98 -25.40
C TRP A 329 -29.43 -13.45 -26.72
N VAL A 330 -28.15 -13.03 -26.70
CA VAL A 330 -27.47 -12.57 -27.92
C VAL A 330 -27.34 -13.70 -28.95
N LEU A 331 -27.07 -14.93 -28.49
CA LEU A 331 -26.98 -16.11 -29.36
C LEU A 331 -28.33 -16.42 -30.04
N GLU A 332 -29.46 -16.22 -29.36
CA GLU A 332 -30.78 -16.38 -29.94
C GLU A 332 -31.05 -15.36 -31.04
N HIS A 333 -30.72 -14.09 -30.80
CA HIS A 333 -30.82 -13.02 -31.80
C HIS A 333 -29.88 -13.26 -33.00
N TRP A 334 -28.68 -13.78 -32.75
CA TRP A 334 -27.77 -14.23 -33.81
C TRP A 334 -28.42 -15.28 -34.71
N ARG A 335 -29.05 -16.31 -34.11
CA ARG A 335 -29.74 -17.39 -34.85
C ARG A 335 -30.95 -16.90 -35.64
N LYS A 336 -31.64 -15.86 -35.15
CA LYS A 336 -32.81 -15.25 -35.80
C LYS A 336 -32.45 -14.20 -36.87
N GLY A 337 -31.17 -13.84 -36.99
CA GLY A 337 -30.71 -12.78 -37.89
C GLY A 337 -31.05 -11.37 -37.40
N SER A 338 -31.38 -11.20 -36.12
CA SER A 338 -31.80 -9.93 -35.51
C SER A 338 -30.76 -9.39 -34.52
N LEU A 339 -29.47 -9.59 -34.81
CA LEU A 339 -28.37 -9.23 -33.91
C LEU A 339 -28.31 -7.73 -33.59
N THR A 340 -28.67 -6.86 -34.53
CA THR A 340 -28.68 -5.40 -34.33
C THR A 340 -29.68 -4.95 -33.27
N GLU A 341 -30.74 -5.72 -33.02
CA GLU A 341 -31.71 -5.46 -31.95
C GLU A 341 -31.11 -5.66 -30.55
N THR A 342 -29.94 -6.29 -30.47
CA THR A 342 -29.25 -6.49 -29.19
C THR A 342 -28.42 -5.29 -28.75
N VAL A 343 -28.09 -4.38 -29.68
CA VAL A 343 -27.32 -3.18 -29.40
C VAL A 343 -28.11 -2.26 -28.46
N ASP A 344 -27.39 -1.64 -27.52
CA ASP A 344 -27.97 -0.74 -26.53
C ASP A 344 -28.85 0.34 -27.18
N THR A 345 -30.15 0.31 -26.86
CA THR A 345 -31.14 1.23 -27.44
C THR A 345 -30.86 2.69 -27.09
N ARG A 346 -30.09 2.96 -26.03
CA ARG A 346 -29.69 4.32 -25.64
C ARG A 346 -28.66 4.95 -26.58
N LEU A 347 -28.03 4.17 -27.45
CA LEU A 347 -27.22 4.71 -28.54
C LEU A 347 -28.09 5.36 -29.64
N LEU A 348 -29.42 5.18 -29.63
CA LEU A 348 -30.37 5.81 -30.54
C LEU A 348 -30.03 5.63 -32.04
N GLY A 349 -29.37 4.53 -32.39
CA GLY A 349 -28.89 4.26 -33.76
C GLY A 349 -27.58 4.95 -34.13
N ASP A 350 -26.98 5.74 -33.24
CA ASP A 350 -25.68 6.40 -33.44
C ASP A 350 -24.52 5.47 -33.06
N TYR A 351 -24.28 4.48 -33.91
CA TYR A 351 -23.16 3.55 -33.79
C TYR A 351 -22.70 3.04 -35.16
N ASN A 352 -21.44 2.61 -35.24
CA ASN A 352 -20.94 1.96 -36.44
C ASN A 352 -21.45 0.51 -36.47
N VAL A 353 -22.37 0.22 -37.40
CA VAL A 353 -23.01 -1.09 -37.53
C VAL A 353 -22.00 -2.22 -37.72
N ASN A 354 -20.94 -2.00 -38.51
CA ASN A 354 -19.92 -3.01 -38.76
C ASN A 354 -19.11 -3.32 -37.50
N GLU A 355 -18.75 -2.30 -36.72
CA GLU A 355 -18.06 -2.47 -35.44
C GLU A 355 -18.92 -3.18 -34.43
N ALA A 356 -20.19 -2.77 -34.28
CA ALA A 356 -21.11 -3.39 -33.33
C ALA A 356 -21.34 -4.86 -33.69
N PHE A 357 -21.54 -5.16 -34.97
CA PHE A 357 -21.71 -6.53 -35.44
C PHE A 357 -20.46 -7.38 -35.22
N LEU A 358 -19.26 -6.83 -35.50
CA LEU A 358 -17.98 -7.46 -35.21
C LEU A 358 -17.83 -7.79 -33.73
N VAL A 359 -18.10 -6.81 -32.85
CA VAL A 359 -17.96 -6.98 -31.40
C VAL A 359 -18.94 -8.01 -30.87
N LEU A 360 -20.19 -8.03 -31.35
CA LEU A 360 -21.18 -9.04 -30.94
C LEU A 360 -20.78 -10.45 -31.37
N LYS A 361 -20.34 -10.63 -32.62
CA LYS A 361 -19.80 -11.92 -33.10
C LYS A 361 -18.59 -12.35 -32.29
N LEU A 362 -17.65 -11.44 -32.06
CA LEU A 362 -16.45 -11.71 -31.29
C LEU A 362 -16.78 -12.04 -29.83
N GLY A 363 -17.77 -11.37 -29.25
CA GLY A 363 -18.32 -11.66 -27.93
C GLY A 363 -18.83 -13.10 -27.84
N LEU A 364 -19.64 -13.53 -28.81
CA LEU A 364 -20.13 -14.92 -28.90
C LEU A 364 -19.00 -15.94 -29.11
N LEU A 365 -18.02 -15.60 -29.95
CA LEU A 365 -16.86 -16.47 -30.21
C LEU A 365 -15.96 -16.63 -28.98
N CYS A 366 -15.69 -15.54 -28.25
CA CYS A 366 -14.91 -15.54 -27.02
C CYS A 366 -15.66 -16.25 -25.88
N SER A 367 -16.98 -16.08 -25.79
CA SER A 367 -17.84 -16.74 -24.78
C SER A 367 -18.33 -18.13 -25.20
N HIS A 368 -17.69 -18.76 -26.19
CA HIS A 368 -18.08 -20.09 -26.64
C HIS A 368 -17.90 -21.14 -25.52
N PRO A 369 -18.82 -22.11 -25.32
CA PRO A 369 -18.71 -23.08 -24.23
C PRO A 369 -17.47 -23.97 -24.33
N PHE A 370 -17.06 -24.33 -25.55
CA PHE A 370 -15.84 -25.11 -25.79
C PHE A 370 -14.60 -24.22 -25.88
N THR A 371 -13.59 -24.51 -25.07
CA THR A 371 -12.33 -23.76 -24.97
C THR A 371 -11.54 -23.75 -26.27
N ASN A 372 -11.52 -24.86 -27.02
CA ASN A 372 -10.76 -25.02 -28.26
C ASN A 372 -11.29 -24.15 -29.43
N VAL A 373 -12.48 -23.57 -29.28
CA VAL A 373 -13.07 -22.65 -30.27
C VAL A 373 -12.68 -21.20 -29.98
N ARG A 374 -12.36 -20.87 -28.72
CA ARG A 374 -12.09 -19.50 -28.30
C ARG A 374 -10.74 -19.02 -28.86
N PRO A 375 -10.65 -17.80 -29.40
CA PRO A 375 -9.39 -17.21 -29.82
C PRO A 375 -8.52 -16.85 -28.61
N ASN A 376 -7.21 -16.82 -28.79
CA ASN A 376 -6.34 -16.13 -27.83
C ASN A 376 -6.45 -14.61 -27.97
N MET A 377 -5.93 -13.85 -27.00
CA MET A 377 -6.05 -12.40 -27.01
C MET A 377 -5.33 -11.75 -28.19
N GLN A 378 -4.25 -12.36 -28.71
CA GLN A 378 -3.60 -11.88 -29.93
C GLN A 378 -4.57 -11.92 -31.13
N LYS A 379 -5.31 -13.01 -31.31
CA LYS A 379 -6.28 -13.15 -32.40
C LYS A 379 -7.48 -12.24 -32.20
N VAL A 380 -7.94 -12.05 -30.96
CA VAL A 380 -8.97 -11.05 -30.60
C VAL A 380 -8.55 -9.66 -31.04
N MET A 381 -7.31 -9.25 -30.76
CA MET A 381 -6.79 -7.95 -31.19
C MET A 381 -6.76 -7.81 -32.72
N GLN A 382 -6.35 -8.85 -33.45
CA GLN A 382 -6.37 -8.83 -34.91
C GLN A 382 -7.78 -8.62 -35.48
N TYR A 383 -8.82 -9.19 -34.86
CA TYR A 383 -10.20 -8.92 -35.26
C TYR A 383 -10.59 -7.47 -34.98
N LEU A 384 -10.25 -6.93 -33.81
CA LEU A 384 -10.60 -5.57 -33.42
C LEU A 384 -9.85 -4.49 -34.24
N ASP A 385 -8.64 -4.76 -34.71
CA ASP A 385 -7.84 -3.84 -35.53
C ASP A 385 -8.09 -3.95 -37.04
N TYR A 386 -9.05 -4.78 -37.47
CA TYR A 386 -9.45 -5.00 -38.87
C TYR A 386 -8.40 -5.66 -39.78
N ASP A 387 -7.42 -6.38 -39.21
CA ASP A 387 -6.34 -7.01 -39.98
C ASP A 387 -6.70 -8.40 -40.58
N LEU A 388 -7.96 -8.85 -40.48
CA LEU A 388 -8.41 -10.15 -41.01
C LEU A 388 -9.74 -10.04 -41.76
N PRO A 389 -9.96 -10.87 -42.81
CA PRO A 389 -11.24 -10.92 -43.50
C PRO A 389 -12.36 -11.35 -42.52
N SER A 390 -13.52 -10.73 -42.70
CA SER A 390 -14.74 -10.88 -41.88
C SER A 390 -14.99 -12.32 -41.42
N LEU A 391 -15.26 -12.49 -40.12
CA LEU A 391 -15.86 -13.71 -39.55
C LEU A 391 -17.16 -13.98 -40.32
N SER A 392 -17.15 -14.94 -41.25
CA SER A 392 -18.32 -15.31 -42.07
C SER A 392 -19.32 -16.03 -41.20
#